data_AF-A0A8J6JVA2-F1
#
_entry.id   AF-A0A8J6JVA2-F1
#
_cell.length_a   1.000
_cell.length_b   1.000
_cell.length_c   1.000
_cell.angle_alpha   90.00
_cell.angle_beta   90.00
_cell.angle_gamma   90.00
#
_symmetry.space_group_name_H-M   'P 1'
#
loop_
_entity.id
_entity.type
_entity.pdbx_description
1 polymer ?
#
loop_
_entity_poly.entity_id
_entity_poly.type
_entity_poly.pdbx_seq_one_letter_code
_entity_poly.pdbx_strand_id
1 'polypeptide(L)' 'TPAALIGRGGSPYQRELRGTLNEIVVRAPGWAVEGPVLLLLGEAVAMGGLPDRARAAVA' A
#
# COMPACT_ATOMS: atom_id res chain seq x y z
N THR A 1 1.05 1.48 -15.03
CA THR A 1 0.23 0.66 -14.11
C THR A 1 0.31 1.22 -12.71
N PRO A 2 -0.81 1.68 -12.11
CA PRO A 2 -0.86 2.07 -10.71
C PRO A 2 -0.50 0.88 -9.80
N ALA A 3 0.17 1.16 -8.69
CA ALA A 3 0.68 0.15 -7.78
C ALA A 3 0.79 0.68 -6.33
N ALA A 4 0.63 -0.23 -5.37
CA ALA A 4 0.84 0.05 -3.96
C ALA A 4 1.57 -1.12 -3.28
N LEU A 5 2.54 -0.79 -2.44
CA LEU A 5 3.22 -1.70 -1.53
C LEU A 5 2.72 -1.42 -0.11
N ILE A 6 2.22 -2.42 0.58
CA ILE A 6 1.69 -2.31 1.94
C ILE A 6 2.48 -3.24 2.85
N GLY A 7 3.15 -2.66 3.84
CA GLY A 7 3.92 -3.38 4.86
C GLY A 7 3.15 -3.36 6.18
N ARG A 8 3.19 -4.48 6.91
CA ARG A 8 2.53 -4.64 8.22
C ARG A 8 1.05 -4.23 8.19
N GLY A 9 0.34 -4.60 7.11
CA GLY A 9 -1.06 -4.23 6.90
C GLY A 9 -1.97 -4.70 8.04
N GLY A 10 -2.93 -3.86 8.43
CA GLY A 10 -3.85 -4.15 9.54
C GLY A 10 -3.24 -3.99 10.94
N SER A 11 -2.07 -3.35 11.06
CA SER A 11 -1.42 -3.06 12.34
C SER A 11 -1.19 -1.55 12.55
N PRO A 12 -0.94 -1.10 13.80
CA PRO A 12 -0.56 0.29 14.08
C PRO A 12 0.74 0.73 13.40
N TYR A 13 1.55 -0.21 12.91
CA TYR A 13 2.82 0.05 12.22
C TYR A 13 2.70 -0.10 10.70
N GLN A 14 1.48 -0.06 10.15
CA GLN A 14 1.25 -0.12 8.72
C GLN A 14 1.96 1.01 8.00
N ARG A 15 2.63 0.68 6.89
CA ARG A 15 3.27 1.64 5.99
C ARG A 15 2.80 1.36 4.58
N GLU A 16 2.64 2.43 3.79
CA GLU A 16 2.26 2.34 2.38
C GLU A 16 3.27 3.07 1.49
N LEU A 17 3.57 2.48 0.33
CA LEU A 17 4.31 3.08 -0.76
C LEU A 17 3.42 3.02 -2.00
N ARG A 18 3.01 4.17 -2.53
CA ARG A 18 2.11 4.28 -3.69
C ARG A 18 2.81 4.95 -4.86
N GLY A 19 2.40 4.59 -6.08
CA GLY A 19 2.89 5.19 -7.31
C GLY A 19 2.55 4.33 -8.52
N THR A 20 3.31 4.49 -9.59
CA THR A 20 3.36 3.56 -10.71
C THR A 20 4.22 2.34 -10.35
N LEU A 21 4.00 1.21 -11.02
CA LEU A 21 4.80 -0.01 -10.84
C LEU A 21 6.31 0.26 -10.99
N ASN A 22 6.72 1.08 -11.97
CA ASN A 22 8.13 1.43 -12.16
C ASN A 22 8.72 2.17 -10.94
N GLU A 23 7.97 3.12 -10.37
CA GLU A 23 8.40 3.83 -9.16
C GLU A 23 8.48 2.90 -7.95
N ILE A 24 7.54 1.94 -7.83
CA ILE A 24 7.60 0.92 -6.78
C ILE A 24 8.85 0.06 -6.93
N VAL A 25 9.18 -0.42 -8.13
CA VAL A 25 10.39 -1.24 -8.36
C VAL A 25 11.66 -0.50 -7.94
N VAL A 26 11.76 0.80 -8.25
CA VAL A 26 12.92 1.62 -7.88
C VAL A 26 13.02 1.83 -6.37
N ARG A 27 11.88 2.07 -5.69
CA ARG A 27 11.86 2.51 -4.29
C ARG A 27 11.71 1.37 -3.29
N ALA A 28 11.15 0.23 -3.69
CA ALA A 28 10.84 -0.90 -2.81
C ALA A 28 12.05 -1.44 -2.04
N PRO A 29 13.26 -1.61 -2.62
CA PRO A 29 14.40 -2.16 -1.89
C PRO A 29 14.81 -1.34 -0.66
N GLY A 30 14.74 -0.01 -0.75
CA GLY A 30 15.04 0.89 0.38
C GLY A 30 13.86 1.12 1.33
N TRP A 31 12.67 0.67 0.96
CA TRP A 31 11.45 0.90 1.72
C TRP A 31 11.01 -0.34 2.52
N ALA A 32 11.19 -1.54 1.94
CA ALA A 32 10.82 -2.82 2.53
C ALA A 32 11.87 -3.24 3.56
N VAL A 33 11.66 -2.86 4.82
CA VAL A 33 12.64 -3.08 5.89
C VAL A 33 12.34 -4.35 6.69
N GLU A 34 11.05 -4.69 6.88
CA GLU A 34 10.64 -5.79 7.76
C GLU A 34 9.31 -6.43 7.33
N GLY A 35 9.27 -7.77 7.42
CA GLY A 35 8.05 -8.58 7.36
C GLY A 35 7.44 -8.76 5.96
N PRO A 36 6.33 -9.54 5.87
CA PRO A 36 5.62 -9.75 4.63
C PRO A 36 5.03 -8.43 4.11
N VAL A 37 5.11 -8.26 2.79
CA VAL A 37 4.64 -7.08 2.06
C VAL A 37 3.59 -7.52 1.06
N LEU A 38 2.50 -6.76 0.96
CA LEU A 38 1.47 -6.94 -0.06
C LEU A 38 1.71 -5.96 -1.21
N LEU A 39 1.83 -6.48 -2.43
CA LEU A 39 1.84 -5.67 -3.65
C LEU A 39 0.46 -5.72 -4.32
N LEU A 40 -0.12 -4.53 -4.55
CA LEU A 40 -1.35 -4.33 -5.31
C LEU A 40 -1.01 -3.68 -6.66
N LEU A 41 -1.65 -4.13 -7.74
CA LEU A 41 -1.45 -3.64 -9.10
C LEU A 41 -2.78 -3.35 -9.78
N GLY A 42 -2.82 -2.27 -10.57
CA GLY A 42 -3.94 -1.94 -11.44
C GLY A 42 -4.76 -0.74 -10.97
N GLU A 43 -5.74 -0.37 -11.79
CA GLU A 43 -6.50 0.88 -11.67
C GLU A 43 -7.23 1.04 -10.33
N ALA A 44 -7.58 -0.08 -9.67
CA ALA A 44 -8.19 -0.04 -8.35
C ALA A 44 -7.33 0.68 -7.29
N VAL A 45 -6.00 0.68 -7.45
CA VAL A 45 -5.08 1.39 -6.57
C VAL A 45 -5.24 2.92 -6.71
N ALA A 46 -5.55 3.40 -7.91
CA ALA A 46 -5.70 4.83 -8.20
C ALA A 46 -7.02 5.41 -7.67
N MET A 47 -8.01 4.57 -7.35
CA MET A 47 -9.34 5.00 -6.87
C MET A 47 -9.35 5.50 -5.40
N GLY A 48 -8.22 5.43 -4.69
CA GLY A 48 -7.91 6.23 -3.50
C GLY A 48 -9.02 6.43 -2.46
N GLY A 49 -9.37 5.38 -1.70
CA GLY A 49 -10.16 5.56 -0.47
C GLY A 49 -10.54 4.25 0.21
N LEU A 50 -10.45 4.19 1.54
CA LEU A 50 -11.26 3.25 2.30
C LEU A 50 -12.72 3.67 2.13
N PRO A 51 -13.64 2.79 1.71
CA PRO A 51 -15.06 3.10 1.78
C PRO A 51 -15.42 3.43 3.23
N ASP A 52 -16.31 4.39 3.47
CA ASP A 52 -16.55 4.98 4.81
C ASP A 52 -16.82 3.94 5.92
N ARG A 53 -17.45 2.82 5.56
CA ARG A 53 -17.62 1.64 6.42
C ARG A 53 -16.31 1.09 7.02
N ALA A 54 -15.22 1.13 6.26
CA ALA A 54 -13.90 0.68 6.67
C ALA A 54 -13.11 1.79 7.40
N ARG A 55 -13.49 3.07 7.27
CA ARG A 55 -12.99 4.14 8.17
C ARG A 55 -13.60 4.03 9.57
N ALA A 56 -14.90 3.74 9.65
CA ALA A 56 -15.62 3.61 10.92
C ALA A 56 -15.17 2.42 11.78
N ALA A 57 -14.61 1.37 11.17
CA ALA A 57 -14.10 0.20 11.89
C ALA A 57 -12.70 0.40 12.52
N VAL A 58 -12.03 1.52 12.25
CA VAL A 58 -10.64 1.80 12.67
C VAL A 58 -10.56 3.08 13.53
N ALA A 59 -11.71 3.71 13.83
CA ALA A 59 -11.85 4.82 14.78
C ALA A 59 -12.36 4.30 16.12
#